data_AF-A0A495REM9-F1
#
_entry.id   AF-A0A495REM9-F1
#
_cell.length_a   1.000
_cell.length_b   1.000
_cell.length_c   1.000
_cell.angle_alpha   90.00
_cell.angle_beta   90.00
_cell.angle_gamma   90.00
#
_symmetry.space_group_name_H-M   'P 1'
#
loop_
_entity.id
_entity.type
_entity.pdbx_description
1 polymer ?
#
loop_
_entity_poly.entity_id
_entity_poly.type
_entity_poly.pdbx_seq_one_letter_code
_entity_poly.pdbx_strand_id
1 'polypeptide(L)'
;MIEILTAFIDEENCIGCGKCIRVCPTDAIVGAKHFLHTIVPKLCTSCEECINACPTDCISLKTPCAPMSEERESTLKAQKQQRILAAKNQPTVIQVPQQEAPDQRKQQIADAIARVKARKSGMLK
;
A
#
# COMPACT_ATOMS: atom_id res chain seq x y z
N MET A 1 26.76 2.58 25.82
CA MET A 1 25.59 3.03 25.04
C MET A 1 25.55 2.11 23.84
N ILE A 2 24.57 1.21 23.74
CA ILE A 2 24.49 0.26 22.61
C ILE A 2 23.70 0.98 21.52
N GLU A 3 24.36 1.34 20.42
CA GLU A 3 23.69 1.86 19.24
C GLU A 3 22.98 0.70 18.54
N ILE A 4 21.69 0.55 18.80
CA ILE A 4 20.86 -0.41 18.06
C ILE A 4 20.53 0.21 16.71
N LEU A 5 20.99 -0.42 15.63
CA LEU A 5 20.65 -0.04 14.27
C LEU A 5 19.51 -0.92 13.76
N THR A 6 18.67 -0.36 12.90
CA THR A 6 17.58 -1.07 12.24
C THR A 6 17.59 -0.73 10.76
N ALA A 7 17.39 -1.73 9.92
CA ALA A 7 17.26 -1.50 8.49
C ALA A 7 15.98 -0.72 8.18
N PHE A 8 16.07 0.18 7.21
CA PHE A 8 15.01 1.08 6.74
C PHE A 8 14.94 0.98 5.22
N ILE A 9 13.74 0.79 4.69
CA ILE A 9 13.47 0.68 3.25
C ILE A 9 12.94 2.03 2.78
N ASP A 10 13.56 2.60 1.75
CA ASP A 10 13.06 3.79 1.06
C ASP A 10 11.89 3.40 0.14
N GLU A 11 10.71 3.91 0.47
CA GLU A 11 9.45 3.58 -0.18
C GLU A 11 9.41 4.04 -1.65
N GLU A 12 10.03 5.18 -1.97
CA GLU A 12 10.04 5.75 -3.31
C GLU A 12 10.86 4.90 -4.31
N ASN A 13 11.85 4.16 -3.80
CA ASN A 13 12.78 3.36 -4.60
C ASN A 13 12.53 1.84 -4.50
N CYS A 14 11.57 1.41 -3.68
CA CYS A 14 11.24 0.01 -3.50
C CYS A 14 10.30 -0.49 -4.60
N ILE A 15 10.81 -1.28 -5.53
CA ILE A 15 10.04 -1.85 -6.65
C ILE A 15 9.26 -3.12 -6.30
N GLY A 16 9.25 -3.54 -5.03
CA GLY A 16 8.50 -4.72 -4.60
C GLY A 16 9.05 -6.06 -5.14
N CYS A 17 10.36 -6.19 -5.38
CA CYS A 17 10.95 -7.40 -5.97
C CYS A 17 10.96 -8.63 -5.03
N GLY A 18 10.93 -8.43 -3.71
CA GLY A 18 10.87 -9.49 -2.70
C GLY A 18 12.17 -10.27 -2.46
N LYS A 19 13.31 -9.85 -3.02
CA LYS A 19 14.61 -10.50 -2.76
C LYS A 19 15.04 -10.36 -1.30
N CYS A 20 14.79 -9.19 -0.70
CA CYS A 20 15.11 -8.90 0.70
C CYS A 20 14.41 -9.85 1.69
N ILE A 21 13.17 -10.27 1.43
CA ILE A 21 12.45 -11.24 2.27
C ILE A 21 13.20 -12.57 2.31
N ARG A 22 13.67 -13.08 1.16
CA ARG A 22 14.26 -14.42 1.05
C ARG A 22 15.60 -14.56 1.77
N VAL A 23 16.32 -13.45 1.94
CA VAL A 23 17.66 -13.44 2.57
C VAL A 23 17.60 -13.07 4.05
N CYS A 24 16.45 -12.62 4.57
CA CYS A 24 16.35 -12.19 5.94
C CYS A 24 16.34 -13.41 6.88
N PRO A 25 17.35 -13.60 7.75
CA PRO A 25 17.45 -14.80 8.59
C PRO A 25 16.42 -14.83 9.73
N THR A 26 15.78 -13.70 10.04
CA THR A 26 14.82 -13.55 11.14
C THR A 26 13.41 -13.21 10.66
N ASP A 27 13.17 -13.27 9.33
CA ASP A 27 11.90 -12.89 8.72
C ASP A 27 11.40 -11.49 9.15
N ALA A 28 12.32 -10.55 9.39
CA ALA A 28 12.00 -9.21 9.87
C ALA A 28 11.34 -8.31 8.79
N ILE A 29 11.25 -8.77 7.54
CA ILE A 29 10.76 -7.98 6.40
C ILE A 29 9.39 -8.50 5.98
N VAL A 30 8.40 -7.61 5.96
CA VAL A 30 7.01 -7.90 5.60
C VAL A 30 6.67 -7.19 4.30
N GLY A 31 5.97 -7.86 3.40
CA GLY A 31 5.50 -7.32 2.13
C GLY A 31 5.01 -8.41 1.20
N ALA A 32 4.66 -8.02 -0.03
CA ALA A 32 4.23 -8.95 -1.08
C ALA A 32 4.89 -8.58 -2.41
N LYS A 33 4.87 -9.52 -3.36
CA LYS A 33 5.41 -9.28 -4.70
C LYS A 33 4.66 -8.11 -5.35
N HIS A 34 5.41 -7.15 -5.89
CA HIS A 34 4.90 -5.89 -6.47
C HIS A 34 4.26 -4.92 -5.46
N PHE A 35 4.47 -5.14 -4.16
CA PHE A 35 4.09 -4.20 -3.11
C PHE A 35 5.31 -3.72 -2.34
N LEU A 36 5.16 -2.60 -1.64
CA LEU A 36 6.17 -2.06 -0.76
C LEU A 36 6.47 -3.04 0.38
N HIS A 37 7.72 -3.06 0.78
CA HIS A 37 8.22 -3.86 1.88
C HIS A 37 8.49 -2.96 3.09
N THR A 38 8.27 -3.49 4.29
CA THR A 38 8.50 -2.78 5.56
C THR A 38 9.25 -3.68 6.51
N ILE A 39 10.11 -3.08 7.34
CA ILE A 39 10.93 -3.79 8.32
C ILE A 39 10.27 -3.72 9.69
N VAL A 40 10.21 -4.86 10.39
CA VAL A 40 9.76 -4.99 11.77
C VAL A 40 10.97 -4.79 12.68
N PRO A 41 11.13 -3.63 13.34
CA PRO A 41 12.37 -3.29 14.06
C PRO A 41 12.73 -4.29 15.16
N LYS A 42 11.72 -4.86 15.82
CA LYS A 42 11.88 -5.82 16.92
C LYS A 42 12.54 -7.13 16.51
N LEU A 43 12.50 -7.49 15.22
CA LEU A 43 13.06 -8.72 14.68
C LEU A 43 14.35 -8.48 13.87
N CYS A 44 14.66 -7.23 13.57
CA CYS A 44 15.83 -6.87 12.80
C CYS A 44 17.09 -6.97 13.68
N THR A 45 18.07 -7.74 13.21
CA THR A 45 19.36 -7.93 13.89
C THR A 45 20.49 -7.13 13.26
N SER A 46 20.17 -6.22 12.32
CA SER A 46 21.14 -5.45 11.54
C SER A 46 22.23 -6.31 10.89
N CYS A 47 21.85 -7.48 10.32
CA CYS A 47 22.79 -8.38 9.63
C CYS A 47 23.14 -7.96 8.19
N GLU A 48 22.52 -6.91 7.66
CA GLU A 48 22.83 -6.29 6.37
C GLU A 48 22.61 -7.14 5.10
N GLU A 49 22.26 -8.43 5.21
CA GLU A 49 21.99 -9.31 4.06
C GLU A 49 20.95 -8.74 3.08
N CYS A 50 19.91 -8.09 3.62
CA CYS A 50 18.87 -7.46 2.81
C CYS A 50 19.38 -6.28 1.96
N ILE A 51 20.43 -5.57 2.40
CA ILE A 51 21.03 -4.46 1.67
C ILE A 51 21.67 -5.02 0.40
N ASN A 52 22.53 -6.03 0.54
CA ASN A 52 23.22 -6.68 -0.59
C ASN A 52 22.25 -7.35 -1.58
N ALA A 53 21.09 -7.82 -1.11
CA ALA A 53 20.10 -8.47 -1.96
C ALA A 53 19.20 -7.50 -2.73
N CYS A 54 19.13 -6.23 -2.33
CA CYS A 54 18.22 -5.26 -2.92
C CYS A 54 18.75 -4.75 -4.27
N PRO A 55 18.06 -4.99 -5.40
CA PRO A 55 18.57 -4.62 -6.72
C PRO A 55 18.50 -3.11 -7.01
N THR A 56 17.84 -2.33 -6.17
CA THR A 56 17.72 -0.87 -6.29
C THR A 56 18.46 -0.13 -5.18
N ASP A 57 19.20 -0.86 -4.33
CA ASP A 57 19.97 -0.30 -3.21
C ASP A 57 19.14 0.59 -2.26
N CYS A 58 17.83 0.35 -2.18
CA CYS A 58 16.89 1.20 -1.43
C CYS A 58 16.85 0.92 0.08
N ILE A 59 17.80 0.17 0.64
CA ILE A 59 17.79 -0.26 2.05
C ILE A 59 19.02 0.30 2.77
N SER A 60 18.81 0.92 3.94
CA SER A 60 19.88 1.55 4.75
C SER A 60 19.71 1.23 6.23
N LEU A 61 20.80 1.17 7.00
CA LEU A 61 20.71 1.11 8.46
C LEU A 61 20.49 2.50 9.04
N LYS A 62 19.51 2.63 9.93
CA LYS A 62 19.22 3.87 10.66
C LYS A 62 19.06 3.57 12.14
N THR A 63 19.40 4.55 12.97
CA THR A 63 19.01 4.54 14.37
C THR A 63 17.49 4.63 14.43
N PRO A 64 16.80 3.72 15.14
CA PRO A 64 15.36 3.84 15.32
C PRO A 64 15.08 5.19 16.00
N CYS A 65 14.08 5.89 15.48
CA CYS A 65 13.60 7.12 16.11
C CYS A 65 13.28 6.80 17.59
N ALA A 66 13.67 7.70 18.50
CA ALA A 66 13.45 7.49 19.93
C ALA A 66 11.98 7.12 20.17
N PRO A 67 11.71 6.10 21.01
CA PRO A 67 10.34 5.73 21.33
C PRO A 67 9.62 6.98 21.89
N MET A 68 8.41 7.25 21.39
CA MET A 68 7.56 8.24 22.01
C MET A 68 7.26 7.80 23.45
N SER A 69 7.13 8.75 24.38
CA SER A 69 6.82 8.39 25.78
C SER A 69 5.51 7.60 25.87
N GLU A 70 5.43 6.66 26.81
CA GLU A 70 4.26 5.81 27.02
C GLU A 70 2.98 6.62 27.25
N GLU A 71 3.11 7.75 27.95
CA GLU A 71 2.05 8.73 28.20
C GLU A 71 1.54 9.37 26.90
N ARG A 72 2.47 9.73 26.00
CA ARG A 72 2.12 10.30 24.70
C ARG A 72 1.45 9.26 23.81
N GLU A 73 1.98 8.03 23.80
CA GLU A 73 1.36 6.93 23.06
C GLU A 73 -0.06 6.59 23.57
N SER A 74 -0.25 6.51 24.89
CA SER A 74 -1.56 6.21 25.49
C SER A 74 -2.58 7.32 25.20
N THR A 75 -2.16 8.59 25.28
CA THR A 75 -2.99 9.75 24.94
C THR A 75 -3.43 9.71 23.47
N LEU A 76 -2.51 9.48 22.53
CA LEU A 76 -2.84 9.38 21.11
C LEU A 76 -3.78 8.20 20.81
N LYS A 77 -3.57 7.04 21.45
CA LYS A 77 -4.44 5.87 21.32
C LYS A 77 -5.85 6.16 21.84
N ALA A 78 -5.98 6.80 23.01
CA ALA A 78 -7.26 7.18 23.58
C ALA A 78 -8.02 8.17 22.68
N GLN A 79 -7.32 9.20 22.17
CA GLN A 79 -7.90 10.16 21.22
C GLN A 79 -8.36 9.49 19.93
N LYS A 80 -7.54 8.60 19.35
CA LYS A 80 -7.92 7.82 18.15
C LYS A 80 -9.16 6.96 18.42
N GLN A 81 -9.21 6.28 19.57
CA GLN A 81 -10.37 5.46 19.95
C GLN A 81 -11.64 6.29 20.07
N GLN A 82 -11.58 7.46 20.72
CA GLN A 82 -12.71 8.39 20.81
C GLN A 82 -13.21 8.82 19.43
N ARG A 83 -12.29 9.16 18.51
CA ARG A 83 -12.65 9.52 17.12
C ARG A 83 -13.30 8.37 16.36
N ILE A 84 -12.79 7.14 16.50
CA ILE A 84 -13.38 5.96 15.86
C ILE A 84 -14.78 5.70 16.39
N LEU A 85 -14.99 5.80 17.71
CA LEU A 85 -16.31 5.64 18.33
C LEU A 85 -17.30 6.69 17.83
N ALA A 86 -16.87 7.96 17.67
CA ALA A 86 -17.69 9.00 17.08
C ALA A 86 -17.99 8.76 15.58
N ALA A 87 -17.02 8.27 14.82
CA ALA A 87 -17.16 8.01 13.38
C ALA A 87 -18.01 6.79 13.04
N LYS A 88 -18.11 5.79 13.94
CA LYS A 88 -18.96 4.60 13.74
C LYS A 88 -20.45 4.93 13.55
N ASN A 89 -20.88 6.16 13.84
CA ASN A 89 -22.24 6.64 13.63
C ASN A 89 -22.46 7.34 12.27
N GLN A 90 -21.47 7.35 11.37
CA GLN A 90 -21.65 7.82 10.01
C GLN A 90 -21.24 6.72 9.03
N PRO A 91 -22.19 6.08 8.32
CA PRO A 91 -21.83 5.20 7.23
C PRO A 91 -21.08 6.03 6.19
N THR A 92 -19.83 5.66 5.92
CA THR A 92 -19.08 6.22 4.78
C THR A 92 -19.81 5.79 3.52
N VAL A 93 -20.59 6.69 2.93
CA VAL A 93 -21.28 6.42 1.67
C VAL A 93 -20.22 6.40 0.58
N ILE A 94 -19.74 5.20 0.24
CA ILE A 94 -19.12 4.99 -1.06
C ILE A 94 -20.24 5.23 -2.06
N GLN A 95 -20.22 6.39 -2.72
CA GLN A 95 -21.16 6.67 -3.81
C GLN A 95 -20.81 5.73 -4.96
N VAL A 96 -21.44 4.56 -4.96
CA VAL A 96 -21.47 3.68 -6.12
C VAL A 96 -22.21 4.46 -7.21
N PRO A 97 -21.61 4.67 -8.40
CA PRO A 97 -22.34 5.25 -9.53
C PRO A 97 -23.64 4.48 -9.71
N GLN A 98 -24.79 5.17 -9.61
CA GLN A 98 -26.10 4.55 -9.68
C GLN A 98 -26.17 3.66 -10.91
N GLN A 99 -26.39 2.36 -10.70
CA GLN A 99 -26.55 1.40 -11.78
C GLN A 99 -27.81 1.77 -12.56
N GLU A 100 -27.63 2.41 -13.71
CA GLU A 100 -28.67 2.53 -14.74
C GLU A 100 -29.22 1.12 -15.02
N ALA A 101 -30.55 1.04 -15.23
CA ALA A 101 -31.27 -0.22 -15.32
C ALA A 101 -30.58 -1.20 -16.30
N PRO A 102 -30.61 -2.52 -16.06
CA PRO A 102 -29.89 -3.49 -16.89
C PRO A 102 -30.23 -3.42 -18.38
N ASP A 103 -31.41 -2.91 -18.73
CA ASP A 103 -31.80 -2.64 -20.12
C ASP A 103 -31.11 -1.41 -20.72
N GLN A 104 -30.92 -0.33 -19.95
CA GLN A 104 -30.25 0.89 -20.42
C GLN A 104 -28.79 0.62 -20.80
N ARG A 105 -28.06 -0.17 -20.00
CA ARG A 105 -26.66 -0.51 -20.29
C ARG A 105 -26.51 -1.37 -21.54
N LYS A 106 -27.46 -2.28 -21.79
CA LYS A 106 -27.52 -3.08 -23.03
C LYS A 106 -27.81 -2.19 -24.24
N GLN A 107 -28.74 -1.25 -24.12
CA GLN A 107 -29.07 -0.29 -25.17
C GLN A 107 -27.85 0.56 -25.56
N GLN A 108 -27.15 1.13 -24.57
CA GLN A 108 -25.96 1.95 -24.80
C GLN A 108 -24.83 1.20 -25.51
N ILE A 109 -24.59 -0.07 -25.14
CA ILE A 109 -23.58 -0.91 -25.79
C ILE A 109 -23.99 -1.23 -27.24
N ALA A 110 -25.26 -1.56 -27.46
CA ALA A 110 -25.79 -1.81 -28.80
C ALA A 110 -25.68 -0.57 -29.71
N ASP A 111 -26.01 0.61 -29.18
CA ASP A 111 -25.89 1.89 -29.90
C ASP A 111 -24.45 2.23 -30.24
N ALA A 112 -23.51 1.98 -29.32
CA ALA A 112 -22.09 2.18 -29.58
C ALA A 112 -21.57 1.26 -30.69
N ILE A 113 -21.95 -0.03 -30.67
CA ILE A 113 -21.57 -1.00 -31.71
C ILE A 113 -22.17 -0.61 -33.06
N ALA A 114 -23.43 -0.17 -33.09
CA ALA A 114 -24.08 0.29 -34.32
C ALA A 114 -23.37 1.48 -34.94
N ARG A 115 -22.95 2.47 -34.13
CA ARG A 115 -22.17 3.63 -34.59
C ARG A 115 -20.82 3.23 -35.19
N VAL A 116 -20.08 2.32 -34.55
CA VAL A 116 -18.79 1.84 -35.08
C VAL A 116 -19.00 1.05 -36.38
N LYS A 117 -20.04 0.23 -36.46
CA LYS A 117 -20.38 -0.53 -37.67
C LYS A 117 -20.76 0.38 -38.83
N ALA A 118 -21.51 1.47 -38.58
CA ALA A 118 -21.83 2.48 -39.58
C ALA A 118 -20.59 3.22 -40.11
N ARG A 119 -19.63 3.55 -39.23
CA ARG A 119 -18.33 4.14 -39.62
C ARG A 119 -17.49 3.17 -40.46
N LYS A 120 -17.46 1.88 -40.08
CA LYS A 120 -16.67 0.85 -40.77
C LYS A 120 -17.24 0.44 -42.13
N SER A 121 -18.55 0.61 -42.33
CA SER A 121 -19.23 0.31 -43.60
C SER A 121 -19.28 1.50 -44.57
N GLY A 122 -18.60 2.62 -44.25
CA GLY A 122 -18.40 3.74 -45.18
C GLY A 122 -19.62 4.65 -45.40
N MET A 123 -20.59 4.70 -44.46
CA MET A 123 -21.83 5.48 -44.61
C MET A 123 -21.80 6.88 -43.97
N LEU A 124 -20.70 7.29 -43.35
CA LEU A 124 -20.43 8.69 -43.02
C LEU A 124 -19.04 9.03 -43.57
N LYS A 125 -19.01 9.80 -44.66
CA LYS A 125 -17.85 10.61 -45.03
C LYS A 125 -17.72 11.77 -44.05
#